data_AF-A0A8B8C6X9-F1
#
_entry.id   AF-A0A8B8C6X9-F1
#
_cell.length_a   1.000
_cell.length_b   1.000
_cell.length_c   1.000
_cell.angle_alpha   90.00
_cell.angle_beta   90.00
_cell.angle_gamma   90.00
#
_symmetry.space_group_name_H-M   'P 1'
#
loop_
_entity.id
_entity.type
_entity.pdbx_description
1 polymer ?
#
loop_
_entity_poly.entity_id
_entity_poly.type
_entity_poly.pdbx_seq_one_letter_code
_entity_poly.pdbx_strand_id
1 'polypeptide(L)'
;MKTALQQKESSIRFFSVSQADVEEIQRILPADLDPVPQTMKLHQVYSDERNKLSVRVLSCFCAQPKSCECFEPSSFTFTTMTASMGSPSADPSIESRPSTTDTDWIGKWCVVLYDDMPFPGIVQDVDDEDFEVKVMHRIGQNRYFWPLLPDILWYKHSKVVCKIQEPLLVGSRHYQLSKKDYQCLLKLLQ
;
A
#
# COMPACT_ATOMS: atom_id res chain seq x y z
N MET A 1 35.55 26.63 -15.34
CA MET A 1 34.34 26.69 -14.49
C MET A 1 34.47 25.67 -13.40
N LYS A 2 34.60 26.09 -12.14
CA LYS A 2 34.58 25.17 -10.99
C LYS A 2 33.10 24.88 -10.68
N THR A 3 32.72 23.61 -10.70
CA THR A 3 31.37 23.16 -10.34
C THR A 3 31.10 23.48 -8.88
N ALA A 4 29.94 24.07 -8.58
CA ALA A 4 29.53 24.49 -7.23
C ALA A 4 29.61 23.37 -6.17
N LEU A 5 29.63 22.11 -6.61
CA LEU A 5 29.70 20.89 -5.78
C LEU A 5 31.05 20.65 -5.07
N GLN A 6 32.11 21.38 -5.42
CA GLN A 6 33.43 21.22 -4.77
C GLN A 6 33.68 22.18 -3.60
N GLN A 7 32.71 23.06 -3.27
CA GLN A 7 32.82 23.91 -2.09
C GLN A 7 32.50 23.08 -0.82
N LYS A 8 33.56 22.81 -0.06
CA LYS A 8 33.60 22.02 1.19
C LYS A 8 32.84 22.69 2.36
N GLU A 9 31.55 22.96 2.26
CA GLU A 9 30.75 23.40 3.44
C GLU A 9 29.27 22.99 3.41
N SER A 10 28.85 21.99 2.63
CA SER A 10 27.49 21.46 2.77
C SER A 10 27.44 20.33 3.81
N SER A 11 26.51 20.42 4.76
CA SER A 11 26.12 19.32 5.67
C SER A 11 25.40 18.17 4.92
N ILE A 12 25.26 18.30 3.60
CA ILE A 12 24.53 17.40 2.71
C ILE A 12 25.48 16.31 2.24
N ARG A 13 25.18 15.06 2.61
CA ARG A 13 25.86 13.87 2.11
C ARG A 13 25.05 13.28 0.97
N PHE A 14 25.68 13.09 -0.19
CA PHE A 14 25.10 12.37 -1.31
C PHE A 14 25.49 10.91 -1.23
N PHE A 15 24.49 10.02 -1.30
CA PHE A 15 24.68 8.58 -1.43
C PHE A 15 24.24 8.17 -2.84
N SER A 16 25.04 7.37 -3.52
CA SER A 16 24.70 6.80 -4.81
C SER A 16 24.25 5.35 -4.61
N VAL A 17 23.08 5.00 -5.12
CA VAL A 17 22.58 3.62 -5.17
C VAL A 17 22.61 3.18 -6.63
N SER A 18 23.44 2.19 -6.94
CA SER A 18 23.57 1.62 -8.28
C SER A 18 22.51 0.54 -8.52
N GLN A 19 22.31 0.19 -9.78
CA GLN A 19 21.42 -0.92 -10.16
C GLN A 19 21.85 -2.25 -9.52
N ALA A 20 23.16 -2.50 -9.42
CA ALA A 20 23.70 -3.70 -8.79
C ALA A 20 23.34 -3.77 -7.29
N ASP A 21 23.34 -2.62 -6.59
CA ASP A 21 22.96 -2.55 -5.17
C ASP A 21 21.48 -2.91 -4.99
N VAL A 22 20.60 -2.50 -5.92
CA VAL A 22 19.18 -2.84 -5.90
C VAL A 22 18.97 -4.34 -6.12
N GLU A 23 19.65 -4.91 -7.11
CA GLU A 23 19.55 -6.33 -7.46
C GLU A 23 20.06 -7.26 -6.34
N GLU A 24 21.08 -6.82 -5.58
CA GLU A 24 21.54 -7.55 -4.40
C GLU A 24 20.49 -7.59 -3.30
N ILE A 25 19.84 -6.46 -3.00
CA ILE A 25 18.77 -6.40 -2.00
C ILE A 25 17.55 -7.20 -2.45
N GLN A 26 17.16 -7.13 -3.72
CA GLN A 26 16.03 -7.90 -4.24
C GLN A 26 16.22 -9.42 -4.09
N ARG A 27 17.46 -9.93 -4.18
CA ARG A 27 17.75 -11.36 -3.99
C ARG A 27 17.54 -11.85 -2.56
N ILE A 28 17.58 -10.96 -1.57
CA ILE A 28 17.43 -11.33 -0.15
C ILE A 28 16.05 -10.96 0.43
N LEU A 29 15.23 -10.20 -0.30
CA LEU A 29 13.88 -9.87 0.12
C LEU A 29 12.96 -11.10 -0.01
N PRO A 30 12.18 -11.45 1.02
CA PRO A 30 11.11 -12.43 0.91
C PRO A 30 10.09 -12.00 -0.15
N ALA A 31 9.54 -12.96 -0.89
CA ALA A 31 8.49 -12.69 -1.88
C ALA A 31 7.16 -12.27 -1.20
N ASP A 32 6.87 -12.85 -0.05
CA ASP A 32 5.66 -12.60 0.74
C ASP A 32 6.06 -11.90 2.03
N LEU A 33 5.94 -10.58 2.05
CA LEU A 33 6.12 -9.74 3.23
C LEU A 33 4.74 -9.30 3.74
N ASP A 34 4.48 -9.48 5.03
CA ASP A 34 3.28 -8.92 5.63
C ASP A 34 3.38 -7.38 5.60
N PRO A 35 2.40 -6.67 5.01
CA PRO A 35 2.41 -5.22 5.04
C PRO A 35 2.04 -4.72 6.44
N VAL A 36 2.63 -3.59 6.83
CA VAL A 36 2.11 -2.81 7.95
C VAL A 36 0.94 -1.99 7.41
N PRO A 37 -0.28 -2.12 7.97
CA PRO A 37 -1.43 -1.38 7.49
C PRO A 37 -1.29 0.12 7.83
N GLN A 38 -2.05 0.97 7.15
CA GLN A 38 -2.19 2.40 7.48
C GLN A 38 -0.87 3.19 7.49
N THR A 39 0.08 2.82 6.62
CA THR A 39 1.42 3.45 6.58
C THR A 39 1.38 4.95 6.34
N MET A 40 0.33 5.47 5.70
CA MET A 40 0.13 6.90 5.45
C MET A 40 -0.10 7.73 6.72
N LYS A 41 -0.61 7.11 7.80
CA LYS A 41 -0.76 7.78 9.10
C LYS A 41 0.51 7.73 9.95
N LEU A 42 1.45 6.85 9.62
CA LEU A 42 2.60 6.60 10.48
C LEU A 42 3.64 7.71 10.31
N HIS A 43 3.88 8.48 11.39
CA HIS A 43 4.85 9.57 11.40
C HIS A 43 6.19 9.17 12.04
N GLN A 44 6.22 8.05 12.75
CA GLN A 44 7.44 7.54 13.36
C GLN A 44 7.44 6.01 13.37
N VAL A 45 8.57 5.45 12.96
CA VAL A 45 8.83 4.01 12.92
C VAL A 45 10.12 3.74 13.69
N TYR A 46 10.10 2.75 14.57
CA TYR A 46 11.21 2.34 15.41
C TYR A 46 11.30 0.82 15.48
N SER A 47 12.52 0.29 15.56
CA SER A 47 12.76 -1.13 15.76
C SER A 47 13.99 -1.31 16.63
N ASP A 48 13.82 -2.03 17.75
CA ASP A 48 14.85 -2.43 18.72
C ASP A 48 15.04 -3.94 18.77
N GLU A 49 14.00 -4.70 18.40
CA GLU A 49 13.96 -6.14 18.38
C GLU A 49 13.80 -6.68 16.95
N ARG A 50 14.40 -7.84 16.68
CA ARG A 50 14.23 -8.53 15.39
C ARG A 50 12.74 -8.85 15.17
N ASN A 51 12.26 -8.63 13.95
CA ASN A 51 10.89 -8.90 13.52
C ASN A 51 9.82 -8.10 14.28
N LYS A 52 10.20 -7.02 14.97
CA LYS A 52 9.25 -6.16 15.68
C LYS A 52 9.42 -4.73 15.23
N LEU A 53 8.30 -4.10 14.93
CA LEU A 53 8.21 -2.72 14.52
C LEU A 53 7.29 -1.98 15.48
N SER A 54 7.79 -0.95 16.12
CA SER A 54 6.98 0.00 16.89
C SER A 54 6.69 1.22 16.02
N VAL A 55 5.43 1.63 15.94
CA VAL A 55 4.99 2.74 15.09
C VAL A 55 4.06 3.68 15.85
N ARG A 56 4.02 4.94 15.40
CA ARG A 56 3.13 5.98 15.94
C ARG A 56 2.63 6.89 14.84
N VAL A 57 1.43 7.42 15.06
CA VAL A 57 0.82 8.45 14.22
C VAL A 57 1.34 9.87 14.50
N LEU A 58 2.02 10.08 15.63
CA LEU A 58 2.70 11.33 15.96
C LEU A 58 4.14 11.05 16.39
N SER A 59 5.08 11.81 15.84
CA SER A 59 6.51 11.67 16.18
C SER A 59 6.81 12.24 17.57
N CYS A 60 7.64 11.53 18.34
CA CYS A 60 8.23 12.00 19.58
C CYS A 60 9.75 11.72 19.60
N PHE A 61 10.53 12.69 20.05
CA PHE A 61 11.99 12.59 20.12
C PHE A 61 12.54 12.76 21.55
N CYS A 62 11.68 12.72 22.57
CA CYS A 62 12.07 13.02 23.96
C CYS A 62 13.09 12.05 24.56
N ALA A 63 13.19 10.82 24.03
CA ALA A 63 14.07 9.77 24.53
C ALA A 63 15.13 9.33 23.51
N GLN A 64 15.34 10.08 22.42
CA GLN A 64 16.26 9.68 21.35
C GLN A 64 17.65 9.33 21.92
N PRO A 65 18.27 8.19 21.54
CA PRO A 65 17.89 7.23 20.46
C PRO A 65 16.96 6.08 20.89
N LYS A 66 16.44 6.09 22.13
CA LYS A 66 15.53 5.05 22.64
C LYS A 66 14.07 5.37 22.30
N SER A 67 13.20 4.36 22.37
CA SER A 67 11.75 4.52 22.35
C SER A 67 11.23 5.12 23.66
N CYS A 68 10.08 5.78 23.61
CA CYS A 68 9.34 6.32 24.76
C CYS A 68 7.88 5.85 24.70
N GLU A 69 6.98 6.22 25.61
CA GLU A 69 5.55 5.85 25.53
C GLU A 69 4.63 7.01 25.12
N CYS A 70 5.19 8.16 24.72
CA CYS A 70 4.40 9.32 24.27
C CYS A 70 3.54 8.98 23.05
N PHE A 71 2.27 9.40 23.03
CA PHE A 71 1.35 9.18 21.90
C PHE A 71 1.09 7.69 21.57
N GLU A 72 1.14 6.81 22.57
CA GLU A 72 0.62 5.43 22.51
C GLU A 72 1.15 4.62 21.30
N PRO A 73 2.44 4.23 21.31
CA PRO A 73 2.99 3.37 20.26
C PRO A 73 2.23 2.07 20.08
N SER A 74 1.98 1.72 18.82
CA SER A 74 1.52 0.38 18.43
C SER A 74 2.70 -0.48 18.00
N SER A 75 2.60 -1.80 18.17
CA SER A 75 3.67 -2.74 17.78
C SER A 75 3.14 -3.82 16.84
N PHE A 76 3.92 -4.10 15.80
CA PHE A 76 3.68 -5.17 14.84
C PHE A 76 4.81 -6.20 14.96
N THR A 77 4.46 -7.48 15.01
CA THR A 77 5.42 -8.58 15.08
C THR A 77 5.26 -9.45 13.84
N PHE A 78 6.35 -9.64 13.11
CA PHE A 78 6.40 -10.45 11.90
C PHE A 78 6.79 -11.89 12.25
N THR A 79 5.83 -12.81 12.22
CA THR A 79 6.11 -14.23 12.36
C THR A 79 6.65 -14.79 11.06
N THR A 80 7.95 -15.12 11.02
CA THR A 80 8.48 -15.93 9.93
C THR A 80 7.78 -17.29 9.98
N MET A 81 6.98 -17.63 8.97
CA MET A 81 6.46 -18.99 8.79
C MET A 81 7.63 -19.94 8.48
N THR A 82 8.38 -20.36 9.49
CA THR A 82 9.11 -21.62 9.40
C THR A 82 8.06 -22.71 9.49
N ALA A 83 7.82 -23.41 8.38
CA ALA A 83 7.02 -24.63 8.37
C ALA A 83 7.52 -25.59 9.46
N SER A 84 6.82 -25.64 10.59
CA SER A 84 7.02 -26.65 11.63
C SER A 84 5.65 -27.03 12.18
N MET A 85 5.39 -28.32 12.10
CA MET A 85 4.16 -28.94 12.55
C MET A 85 4.00 -28.82 14.08
N GLY A 86 2.78 -28.53 14.52
CA GLY A 86 2.27 -29.08 15.79
C GLY A 86 2.02 -28.10 16.94
N SER A 87 0.74 -27.76 17.07
CA SER A 87 -0.07 -27.68 18.30
C SER A 87 -0.25 -26.33 19.04
N PRO A 88 -1.48 -26.09 19.57
CA PRO A 88 -1.96 -24.77 19.92
C PRO A 88 -1.80 -24.48 21.42
N SER A 89 -1.37 -23.28 21.78
CA SER A 89 -1.76 -22.68 23.06
C SER A 89 -1.42 -21.19 23.17
N ALA A 90 -2.37 -20.51 23.82
CA ALA A 90 -2.32 -19.18 24.43
C ALA A 90 -2.54 -17.96 23.51
N ASP A 91 -3.72 -17.36 23.70
CA ASP A 91 -4.19 -16.06 23.25
C ASP A 91 -3.13 -14.95 23.18
N PRO A 92 -3.31 -14.03 22.22
CA PRO A 92 -3.25 -12.62 22.51
C PRO A 92 -4.62 -11.98 22.27
N SER A 93 -5.21 -11.52 23.38
CA SER A 93 -6.40 -10.68 23.41
C SER A 93 -6.08 -9.37 22.69
N ILE A 94 -6.53 -9.24 21.45
CA ILE A 94 -6.61 -7.96 20.76
C ILE A 94 -7.88 -7.29 21.28
N GLU A 95 -7.74 -6.34 22.20
CA GLU A 95 -8.79 -5.33 22.41
C GLU A 95 -8.80 -4.45 21.15
N SER A 96 -9.54 -4.92 20.15
CA SER A 96 -9.87 -4.16 18.96
C SER A 96 -10.80 -3.03 19.39
N ARG A 97 -10.25 -1.81 19.42
CA ARG A 97 -11.07 -0.62 19.34
C ARG A 97 -11.93 -0.77 18.07
N PRO A 98 -13.26 -0.72 18.13
CA PRO A 98 -14.09 -0.84 16.94
C PRO A 98 -14.02 0.48 16.18
N SER A 99 -12.91 0.72 15.48
CA SER A 99 -12.95 1.55 14.29
C SER A 99 -13.69 0.71 13.26
N THR A 100 -14.86 1.18 12.82
CA THR A 100 -15.59 0.64 11.67
C THR A 100 -14.72 0.82 10.43
N THR A 101 -13.66 0.02 10.30
CA THR A 101 -12.78 0.04 9.15
C THR A 101 -13.49 -0.66 8.01
N ASP A 102 -13.55 -0.01 6.86
CA ASP A 102 -14.03 -0.54 5.58
C ASP A 102 -13.10 -1.65 5.03
N THR A 103 -12.50 -2.48 5.91
CA THR A 103 -11.64 -3.62 5.54
C THR A 103 -12.36 -4.61 4.63
N ASP A 104 -13.69 -4.61 4.64
CA ASP A 104 -14.55 -5.39 3.72
C ASP A 104 -14.34 -5.05 2.24
N TRP A 105 -13.69 -3.93 1.94
CA TRP A 105 -13.33 -3.53 0.58
C TRP A 105 -12.05 -4.17 0.08
N ILE A 106 -11.15 -4.63 0.96
CA ILE A 106 -9.88 -5.24 0.54
C ILE A 106 -10.17 -6.46 -0.36
N GLY A 107 -9.51 -6.51 -1.51
CA GLY A 107 -9.73 -7.52 -2.54
C GLY A 107 -11.02 -7.37 -3.34
N LYS A 108 -11.86 -6.36 -3.07
CA LYS A 108 -13.04 -6.06 -3.89
C LYS A 108 -12.67 -5.17 -5.07
N TRP A 109 -13.43 -5.33 -6.13
CA TRP A 109 -13.29 -4.52 -7.33
C TRP A 109 -14.10 -3.23 -7.23
N CYS A 110 -13.49 -2.14 -7.65
CA CYS A 110 -14.10 -0.82 -7.66
C CYS A 110 -13.73 -0.04 -8.92
N VAL A 111 -14.39 1.10 -9.11
CA VAL A 111 -13.97 2.12 -10.07
C VAL A 111 -13.49 3.34 -9.30
N VAL A 112 -12.32 3.84 -9.68
CA VAL A 112 -11.75 5.08 -9.17
C VAL A 112 -11.89 6.16 -10.24
N LEU A 113 -12.30 7.37 -9.85
CA LEU A 113 -12.35 8.53 -10.74
C LEU A 113 -11.15 9.44 -10.46
N TYR A 114 -10.21 9.50 -11.41
CA TYR A 114 -9.00 10.31 -11.31
C TYR A 114 -8.79 11.08 -12.61
N ASP A 115 -8.47 12.39 -12.54
CA ASP A 115 -8.39 13.29 -13.69
C ASP A 115 -9.60 13.18 -14.64
N ASP A 116 -10.79 13.14 -14.06
CA ASP A 116 -12.08 12.99 -14.76
C ASP A 116 -12.19 11.72 -15.63
N MET A 117 -11.32 10.75 -15.39
CA MET A 117 -11.29 9.45 -16.07
C MET A 117 -11.56 8.30 -15.08
N PRO A 118 -12.45 7.36 -15.42
CA PRO A 118 -12.73 6.20 -14.59
C PRO A 118 -11.74 5.07 -14.84
N PHE A 119 -11.16 4.56 -13.77
CA PHE A 119 -10.20 3.47 -13.75
C PHE A 119 -10.74 2.31 -12.90
N PRO A 120 -11.13 1.18 -13.52
CA PRO A 120 -11.45 -0.02 -12.79
C PRO A 120 -10.21 -0.60 -12.11
N GLY A 121 -10.35 -1.05 -10.87
CA GLY A 121 -9.24 -1.60 -10.11
C GLY A 121 -9.69 -2.49 -8.97
N ILE A 122 -8.70 -3.02 -8.25
CA ILE A 122 -8.88 -3.85 -7.07
C ILE A 122 -8.23 -3.19 -5.86
N VAL A 123 -9.01 -3.04 -4.79
CA VAL A 123 -8.52 -2.46 -3.53
C VAL A 123 -7.48 -3.40 -2.92
N GLN A 124 -6.28 -2.88 -2.69
CA GLN A 124 -5.17 -3.57 -2.05
C GLN A 124 -5.18 -3.35 -0.54
N ASP A 125 -5.46 -2.12 -0.10
CA ASP A 125 -5.50 -1.74 1.31
C ASP A 125 -6.50 -0.59 1.54
N VAL A 126 -6.88 -0.39 2.80
CA VAL A 126 -7.82 0.65 3.24
C VAL A 126 -7.29 1.32 4.49
N ASP A 127 -7.29 2.65 4.46
CA ASP A 127 -7.04 3.50 5.61
C ASP A 127 -8.33 4.27 5.99
N ASP A 128 -8.31 5.14 7.02
CA ASP A 128 -9.54 5.78 7.51
C ASP A 128 -10.30 6.59 6.45
N GLU A 129 -9.56 7.25 5.54
CA GLU A 129 -10.15 8.12 4.50
C GLU A 129 -9.72 7.76 3.07
N ASP A 130 -8.77 6.83 2.92
CA ASP A 130 -8.10 6.54 1.65
C ASP A 130 -8.10 5.04 1.33
N PHE A 131 -8.13 4.71 0.04
CA PHE A 131 -8.06 3.36 -0.50
C PHE A 131 -6.82 3.23 -1.37
N GLU A 132 -5.99 2.23 -1.10
CA GLU A 132 -4.94 1.84 -2.03
C GLU A 132 -5.57 0.95 -3.11
N VAL A 133 -5.52 1.38 -4.36
CA VAL A 133 -6.16 0.65 -5.47
C VAL A 133 -5.16 0.38 -6.56
N LYS A 134 -5.05 -0.89 -6.95
CA LYS A 134 -4.35 -1.30 -8.16
C LYS A 134 -5.29 -1.17 -9.35
N VAL A 135 -4.98 -0.28 -10.30
CA VAL A 135 -5.90 0.10 -11.39
C VAL A 135 -5.50 -0.45 -12.76
N MET A 136 -6.50 -0.72 -13.60
CA MET A 136 -6.34 -1.05 -15.02
C MET A 136 -6.55 0.17 -15.90
N HIS A 137 -5.86 0.17 -17.04
CA HIS A 137 -5.95 1.25 -18.04
C HIS A 137 -6.89 0.86 -19.17
N ARG A 138 -7.60 1.84 -19.74
CA ARG A 138 -8.54 1.64 -20.86
C ARG A 138 -7.78 1.60 -22.19
N ILE A 139 -8.09 0.61 -23.04
CA ILE A 139 -7.54 0.47 -24.41
C ILE A 139 -8.63 0.33 -25.48
N GLY A 140 -9.84 0.80 -25.18
CA GLY A 140 -10.97 0.80 -26.09
C GLY A 140 -12.31 0.81 -25.35
N GLN A 141 -13.39 0.53 -26.09
CA GLN A 141 -14.72 0.45 -25.51
C GLN A 141 -14.85 -0.80 -24.64
N ASN A 142 -15.16 -0.60 -23.35
CA ASN A 142 -15.25 -1.66 -22.35
C ASN A 142 -14.07 -2.66 -22.40
N ARG A 143 -12.85 -2.16 -22.62
CA ARG A 143 -11.65 -3.00 -22.71
C ARG A 143 -10.52 -2.37 -21.92
N TYR A 144 -9.97 -3.14 -21.01
CA TYR A 144 -9.00 -2.70 -20.02
C TYR A 144 -7.81 -3.65 -19.98
N PHE A 145 -6.68 -3.20 -19.46
CA PHE A 145 -5.49 -4.02 -19.28
C PHE A 145 -4.70 -3.56 -18.06
N TRP A 146 -3.96 -4.49 -17.44
CA TRP A 146 -2.98 -4.13 -16.42
C TRP A 146 -1.76 -3.48 -17.09
N PRO A 147 -1.34 -2.28 -16.65
CA PRO A 147 -0.12 -1.66 -17.16
C PRO A 147 1.11 -2.52 -16.84
N LEU A 148 2.19 -2.37 -17.62
CA LEU A 148 3.43 -3.14 -17.46
C LEU A 148 4.07 -2.89 -16.08
N LEU A 149 4.09 -1.64 -15.65
CA LEU A 149 4.38 -1.26 -14.28
C LEU A 149 3.04 -1.18 -13.54
N PRO A 150 2.81 -1.98 -12.49
CA PRO A 150 1.58 -1.92 -11.72
C PRO A 150 1.31 -0.49 -11.24
N ASP A 151 0.13 0.01 -11.58
CA ASP A 151 -0.35 1.33 -11.15
C ASP A 151 -1.15 1.14 -9.87
N ILE A 152 -0.50 1.41 -8.73
CA ILE A 152 -1.02 1.25 -7.37
C ILE A 152 -0.85 2.58 -6.67
N LEU A 153 -1.97 3.20 -6.27
CA LEU A 153 -1.99 4.53 -5.65
C LEU A 153 -3.03 4.59 -4.54
N TRP A 154 -2.81 5.50 -3.60
CA TRP A 154 -3.77 5.86 -2.57
C TRP A 154 -4.74 6.93 -3.09
N TYR A 155 -6.03 6.64 -3.04
CA TYR A 155 -7.11 7.51 -3.49
C TYR A 155 -8.06 7.81 -2.33
N LYS A 156 -8.50 9.07 -2.23
CA LYS A 156 -9.56 9.44 -1.28
C LYS A 156 -10.82 8.62 -1.48
N HIS A 157 -11.54 8.33 -0.40
CA HIS A 157 -12.84 7.65 -0.46
C HIS A 157 -13.80 8.31 -1.46
N SER A 158 -13.77 9.64 -1.60
CA SER A 158 -14.61 10.38 -2.56
C SER A 158 -14.29 10.10 -4.03
N LYS A 159 -13.12 9.52 -4.33
CA LYS A 159 -12.71 9.11 -5.67
C LYS A 159 -13.06 7.65 -5.98
N VAL A 160 -13.36 6.83 -4.98
CA VAL A 160 -13.88 5.46 -5.18
C VAL A 160 -15.39 5.55 -5.38
N VAL A 161 -15.82 5.49 -6.64
CA VAL A 161 -17.19 5.89 -7.04
C VAL A 161 -18.18 4.74 -7.03
N CYS A 162 -17.76 3.49 -7.26
CA CYS A 162 -18.64 2.32 -7.14
C CYS A 162 -17.89 1.00 -6.96
N LYS A 163 -18.56 0.01 -6.35
CA LYS A 163 -18.19 -1.42 -6.40
C LYS A 163 -18.64 -2.01 -7.73
N ILE A 164 -17.80 -2.84 -8.32
CA ILE A 164 -18.09 -3.60 -9.55
C ILE A 164 -17.80 -5.08 -9.34
N GLN A 165 -18.26 -5.92 -10.27
CA GLN A 165 -17.84 -7.32 -10.27
C GLN A 165 -16.44 -7.45 -10.85
N GLU A 166 -15.79 -8.57 -10.54
CA GLU A 166 -14.52 -8.94 -11.17
C GLU A 166 -14.65 -8.92 -12.70
N PRO A 167 -13.82 -8.14 -13.41
CA PRO A 167 -13.81 -8.09 -14.86
C PRO A 167 -13.44 -9.43 -15.49
N LEU A 168 -14.13 -9.79 -16.57
CA LEU A 168 -13.85 -11.03 -17.29
C LEU A 168 -12.60 -10.87 -18.15
N LEU A 169 -11.67 -11.83 -18.07
CA LEU A 169 -10.53 -11.90 -19.00
C LEU A 169 -11.03 -12.24 -20.42
N VAL A 170 -10.72 -11.36 -21.37
CA VAL A 170 -11.05 -11.50 -22.80
C VAL A 170 -9.76 -11.56 -23.60
N GLY A 171 -9.38 -12.77 -24.01
CA GLY A 171 -8.10 -13.04 -24.67
C GLY A 171 -6.98 -13.25 -23.64
N SER A 172 -5.77 -12.79 -23.95
CA SER A 172 -4.59 -13.04 -23.10
C SER A 172 -4.29 -11.93 -22.08
N ARG A 173 -4.59 -10.66 -22.41
CA ARG A 173 -4.14 -9.49 -21.63
C ARG A 173 -5.21 -8.42 -21.37
N HIS A 174 -6.42 -8.65 -21.85
CA HIS A 174 -7.48 -7.65 -21.77
C HIS A 174 -8.64 -8.13 -20.92
N TYR A 175 -9.27 -7.20 -20.22
CA TYR A 175 -10.39 -7.44 -19.33
C TYR A 175 -11.60 -6.63 -19.78
N GLN A 176 -12.78 -7.13 -19.46
CA GLN A 176 -14.05 -6.53 -19.83
C GLN A 176 -15.00 -6.49 -18.63
N LEU A 177 -15.61 -5.33 -18.37
CA LEU A 177 -16.61 -5.20 -17.32
C LEU A 177 -17.94 -5.82 -17.76
N SER A 178 -18.75 -6.23 -16.79
CA SER A 178 -20.14 -6.63 -17.05
C SER A 178 -20.91 -5.49 -17.72
N LYS A 179 -21.97 -5.82 -18.49
CA LYS A 179 -22.78 -4.79 -19.16
C LYS A 179 -23.37 -3.78 -18.14
N LYS A 180 -23.77 -4.28 -16.97
CA LYS A 180 -24.32 -3.46 -15.88
C LYS A 180 -23.28 -2.50 -15.32
N ASP A 181 -22.08 -3.00 -15.02
CA ASP A 181 -21.00 -2.19 -14.44
C ASP A 181 -20.46 -1.18 -15.45
N TYR A 182 -20.36 -1.57 -16.73
CA TYR A 182 -19.95 -0.65 -17.79
C TYR A 182 -20.97 0.49 -18.00
N GLN A 183 -22.27 0.21 -17.92
CA GLN A 183 -23.29 1.25 -17.94
C GLN A 183 -23.19 2.19 -16.72
N CYS A 184 -22.85 1.66 -15.54
CA CYS A 184 -22.58 2.50 -14.36
C CYS A 184 -21.39 3.43 -14.62
N LEU A 185 -20.32 2.92 -15.22
CA LEU A 185 -19.13 3.68 -15.56
C LEU A 185 -19.41 4.79 -16.59
N LEU A 186 -20.24 4.52 -17.60
CA LEU A 186 -20.64 5.54 -18.58
C LEU A 186 -21.43 6.70 -17.98
N LYS A 187 -22.21 6.46 -16.91
CA LYS A 187 -22.94 7.53 -16.20
C LYS A 187 -22.04 8.49 -15.44
N LEU A 188 -20.83 8.04 -15.08
CA LEU A 188 -19.84 8.87 -14.37
C LEU A 188 -19.09 9.83 -15.32
N LEU A 189 -19.22 9.61 -16.63
CA LEU A 189 -18.56 10.38 -17.69
C LEU A 189 -19.49 11.42 -18.35
N GLN A 190 -20.70 11.59 -17.84
CA GLN A 190 -21.73 12.51 -18.33
C GLN A 190 -21.85 13.71 -17.40
#